data_AF-A0A9E5MY76-F1
#
_entry.id   AF-A0A9E5MY76-F1
#
_cell.length_a   1.000
_cell.length_b   1.000
_cell.length_c   1.000
_cell.angle_alpha   90.00
_cell.angle_beta   90.00
_cell.angle_gamma   90.00
#
_symmetry.space_group_name_H-M   'P 1'
#
loop_
_entity.id
_entity.type
_entity.pdbx_description
1 polymer ?
#
loop_
_entity_poly.entity_id
_entity_poly.type
_entity_poly.pdbx_seq_one_letter_code
_entity_poly.pdbx_strand_id
1 'polypeptide(L)'
;MSDPQQVLSRLADVIDRRYRERPDGSYTTLLFNSGLANMVGKFAEEAAELVEAAAAVPQRGERVRHEAADLLFHLLVVLRACQVSLDDVWAELARREGQSGLAERKSRDRS
;
A
#
# COMPACT_ATOMS: atom_id res chain seq x y z
N MET A 1 -6.21 -21.49 -7.01
CA MET A 1 -6.08 -20.02 -7.03
C MET A 1 -5.45 -19.64 -5.70
N SER A 2 -4.38 -18.84 -5.68
CA SER A 2 -3.83 -18.36 -4.39
C SER A 2 -4.88 -17.46 -3.73
N ASP A 3 -5.11 -17.64 -2.44
CA ASP A 3 -5.90 -16.72 -1.63
C ASP A 3 -5.30 -15.29 -1.77
N PRO A 4 -6.09 -14.27 -2.16
CA PRO A 4 -5.60 -12.90 -2.32
C PRO A 4 -4.90 -12.36 -1.07
N GLN A 5 -5.36 -12.75 0.14
CA GLN A 5 -4.70 -12.35 1.39
C GLN A 5 -3.28 -12.92 1.47
N GLN A 6 -3.08 -14.17 1.03
CA GLN A 6 -1.76 -14.80 0.99
C GLN A 6 -0.81 -14.10 0.00
N VAL A 7 -1.30 -13.41 -1.04
CA VAL A 7 -0.41 -12.67 -1.96
C VAL A 7 0.20 -11.46 -1.26
N LEU A 8 -0.62 -10.65 -0.59
CA LEU A 8 -0.12 -9.46 0.12
C LEU A 8 0.75 -9.83 1.31
N SER A 9 0.38 -10.86 2.09
CA SER A 9 1.23 -11.33 3.19
C SER A 9 2.60 -11.80 2.70
N ARG A 10 2.65 -12.63 1.66
CA ARG A 10 3.93 -13.08 1.07
C ARG A 10 4.77 -11.90 0.55
N LEU A 11 4.13 -10.90 -0.04
CA LEU A 11 4.83 -9.71 -0.52
C LEU A 11 5.40 -8.89 0.64
N ALA A 12 4.60 -8.68 1.71
CA ALA A 12 5.04 -8.01 2.93
C ALA A 12 6.23 -8.73 3.58
N ASP A 13 6.19 -10.06 3.65
CA ASP A 13 7.30 -10.88 4.19
C ASP A 13 8.59 -10.72 3.36
N VAL A 14 8.47 -10.71 2.03
CA VAL A 14 9.61 -10.49 1.13
C VAL A 14 10.19 -9.09 1.32
N ILE A 15 9.34 -8.07 1.47
CA ILE A 15 9.75 -6.69 1.71
C ILE A 15 10.44 -6.55 3.07
N ASP A 16 9.89 -7.14 4.14
CA ASP A 16 10.52 -7.15 5.46
C ASP A 16 11.87 -7.86 5.45
N ARG A 17 11.96 -9.02 4.78
CA ARG A 17 13.23 -9.74 4.62
C ARG A 17 14.26 -8.86 3.90
N ARG A 18 13.88 -8.21 2.80
CA ARG A 18 14.78 -7.30 2.06
C ARG A 18 15.16 -6.06 2.86
N TYR A 19 14.26 -5.56 3.71
CA TYR A 19 14.56 -4.47 4.64
C TYR A 19 15.64 -4.86 5.65
N ARG A 20 15.61 -6.11 6.14
CA ARG A 20 16.59 -6.62 7.12
C ARG A 20 17.92 -7.03 6.48
N GLU A 21 17.86 -7.77 5.38
CA GLU A 21 19.02 -8.42 4.78
C GLU A 21 19.78 -7.53 3.77
N ARG A 22 19.11 -6.53 3.18
CA ARG A 22 19.68 -5.63 2.17
C ARG A 22 20.47 -6.36 1.07
N PRO A 23 19.89 -7.38 0.39
CA PRO A 23 20.59 -8.08 -0.67
C PRO A 23 20.93 -7.13 -1.82
N ASP A 24 22.14 -7.26 -2.38
CA ASP A 24 22.59 -6.48 -3.53
C ASP A 24 21.74 -6.76 -4.78
N GLY A 25 21.60 -5.76 -5.65
CA GLY A 25 20.85 -5.85 -6.90
C GLY A 25 19.32 -5.89 -6.75
N SER A 26 18.79 -5.87 -5.53
CA SER A 26 17.34 -5.83 -5.28
C SER A 26 16.79 -4.40 -5.34
N TYR A 27 15.75 -4.18 -6.15
CA TYR A 27 15.07 -2.89 -6.23
C TYR A 27 14.59 -2.37 -4.87
N THR A 28 14.05 -3.25 -4.02
CA THR A 28 13.58 -2.87 -2.68
C THR A 28 14.75 -2.43 -1.78
N THR A 29 15.94 -3.00 -1.97
CA THR A 29 17.16 -2.58 -1.26
C THR A 29 17.55 -1.16 -1.68
N LEU A 30 17.49 -0.84 -2.98
CA LEU A 30 17.74 0.51 -3.50
C LEU A 30 16.76 1.53 -2.91
N LEU A 31 15.46 1.21 -2.88
CA LEU A 31 14.44 2.06 -2.26
C LEU A 31 14.76 2.33 -0.79
N PHE A 32 15.05 1.30 -0.01
CA PHE A 32 15.34 1.50 1.40
C PHE A 32 16.67 2.23 1.65
N ASN A 33 17.66 2.08 0.77
CA ASN A 33 18.93 2.81 0.86
C ASN A 33 18.78 4.28 0.44
N SER A 34 17.79 4.59 -0.39
CA SER A 34 17.50 5.97 -0.83
C SER A 34 16.77 6.82 0.22
N GLY A 35 16.36 6.23 1.35
CA GLY A 35 15.74 6.94 2.47
C GLY A 35 14.23 7.17 2.33
N LEU A 36 13.60 7.52 3.46
CA LEU A 36 12.14 7.61 3.58
C LEU A 36 11.50 8.61 2.62
N ALA A 37 12.15 9.75 2.41
CA ALA A 37 11.63 10.78 1.50
C ALA A 37 11.43 10.26 0.08
N ASN A 38 12.38 9.49 -0.45
CA ASN A 38 12.26 8.92 -1.79
C ASN A 38 11.18 7.82 -1.85
N MET A 39 11.07 6.99 -0.82
CA MET A 39 10.03 5.96 -0.75
C MET A 39 8.62 6.55 -0.72
N VAL A 40 8.41 7.61 0.06
CA VAL A 40 7.15 8.36 0.10
C VAL A 40 6.89 9.07 -1.23
N GLY A 41 7.93 9.64 -1.86
CA GLY A 41 7.84 10.24 -3.19
C GLY A 41 7.33 9.25 -4.23
N LYS A 42 7.90 8.03 -4.25
CA LYS A 42 7.44 6.95 -5.13
C LYS A 42 5.99 6.56 -4.85
N PHE A 43 5.62 6.34 -3.58
CA PHE A 43 4.22 6.07 -3.25
C PHE A 43 3.24 7.16 -3.73
N ALA A 44 3.64 8.43 -3.64
CA ALA A 44 2.82 9.55 -4.12
C ALA A 44 2.71 9.59 -5.66
N GLU A 45 3.78 9.24 -6.37
CA GLU A 45 3.81 9.10 -7.83
C GLU A 45 2.82 8.03 -8.30
N GLU A 46 2.90 6.81 -7.75
CA GLU A 46 1.98 5.71 -8.10
C GLU A 46 0.52 6.07 -7.79
N ALA A 47 0.28 6.83 -6.73
CA ALA A 47 -1.06 7.29 -6.37
C ALA A 47 -1.61 8.27 -7.42
N ALA A 48 -0.76 9.18 -7.93
CA ALA A 48 -1.13 10.11 -8.98
C ALA A 48 -1.36 9.39 -10.32
N GLU A 49 -0.52 8.42 -10.66
CA GLU A 49 -0.67 7.60 -11.86
C GLU A 49 -1.96 6.78 -11.83
N LEU A 50 -2.32 6.19 -10.68
CA LEU A 50 -3.60 5.50 -10.52
C LEU A 50 -4.79 6.45 -10.74
N VAL A 51 -4.72 7.68 -10.22
CA VAL A 51 -5.75 8.71 -10.43
C VAL A 51 -5.88 9.05 -11.92
N GLU A 52 -4.75 9.27 -12.59
CA GLU A 52 -4.72 9.55 -14.03
C GLU A 52 -5.28 8.37 -14.85
N ALA A 53 -4.86 7.16 -14.54
CA ALA A 53 -5.33 5.93 -15.18
C ALA A 53 -6.84 5.75 -15.03
N ALA A 54 -7.39 6.06 -13.86
CA ALA A 54 -8.82 6.00 -13.58
C ALA A 54 -9.62 7.07 -14.34
N ALA A 55 -9.01 8.24 -14.59
CA ALA A 55 -9.62 9.35 -15.32
C ALA A 55 -9.55 9.19 -16.86
N ALA A 56 -8.65 8.35 -17.37
CA ALA A 56 -8.44 8.16 -18.81
C ALA A 56 -9.59 7.40 -19.51
N VAL A 57 -9.97 7.87 -20.71
CA VAL A 57 -10.97 7.24 -21.59
C VAL A 57 -10.48 7.28 -23.04
N PRO A 58 -10.67 6.22 -23.87
CA PRO A 58 -11.06 4.85 -23.52
C PRO A 58 -9.85 4.03 -22.99
N GLN A 59 -10.08 2.83 -22.41
CA GLN A 59 -9.06 1.84 -21.98
C GLN A 59 -8.47 1.95 -20.56
N ARG A 60 -9.23 2.45 -19.58
CA ARG A 60 -8.83 2.52 -18.15
C ARG A 60 -8.40 1.20 -17.48
N GLY A 61 -8.96 0.06 -17.89
CA GLY A 61 -8.95 -1.16 -17.05
C GLY A 61 -7.58 -1.84 -16.88
N GLU A 62 -6.71 -1.77 -17.88
CA GLU A 62 -5.37 -2.34 -17.78
C GLU A 62 -4.45 -1.46 -16.95
N ARG A 63 -4.35 -0.18 -17.30
CA ARG A 63 -3.52 0.78 -16.56
C ARG A 63 -3.91 0.85 -15.08
N VAL A 64 -5.21 0.93 -14.75
CA VAL A 64 -5.68 0.92 -13.35
C VAL A 64 -5.22 -0.32 -12.58
N ARG A 65 -5.17 -1.50 -13.21
CA ARG A 65 -4.69 -2.72 -12.55
C ARG A 65 -3.19 -2.67 -12.27
N HIS A 66 -2.42 -2.11 -13.20
CA HIS A 66 -0.97 -1.93 -13.04
C HIS A 66 -0.66 -0.91 -11.92
N GLU A 67 -1.19 0.31 -12.02
CA GLU A 67 -0.88 1.35 -11.03
C GLU A 67 -1.41 0.98 -9.63
N ALA A 68 -2.53 0.27 -9.54
CA ALA A 68 -3.03 -0.21 -8.24
C ALA A 68 -2.10 -1.26 -7.62
N ALA A 69 -1.48 -2.13 -8.43
CA ALA A 69 -0.52 -3.11 -7.93
C ALA A 69 0.77 -2.43 -7.45
N ASP A 70 1.28 -1.46 -8.21
CA ASP A 70 2.48 -0.70 -7.86
C ASP A 70 2.25 0.18 -6.63
N LEU A 71 1.08 0.81 -6.53
CA LEU A 71 0.67 1.55 -5.33
C LEU A 71 0.65 0.65 -4.09
N LEU A 72 0.10 -0.57 -4.17
CA LEU A 72 0.10 -1.52 -3.06
C LEU A 72 1.51 -1.95 -2.67
N PHE A 73 2.39 -2.20 -3.65
CA PHE A 73 3.79 -2.51 -3.39
C PHE A 73 4.50 -1.37 -2.66
N HIS A 74 4.37 -0.15 -3.16
CA HIS A 74 5.01 1.03 -2.58
C HIS A 74 4.43 1.40 -1.21
N LEU A 75 3.13 1.15 -0.98
CA LEU A 75 2.52 1.25 0.34
C LEU A 75 3.21 0.31 1.34
N LEU A 76 3.39 -0.97 1.01
CA LEU A 76 4.04 -1.94 1.90
C LEU A 76 5.49 -1.56 2.21
N VAL A 77 6.22 -1.00 1.24
CA VAL A 77 7.58 -0.46 1.44
C VAL A 77 7.58 0.69 2.45
N VAL A 78 6.66 1.66 2.30
CA VAL A 78 6.52 2.79 3.22
C VAL A 78 6.11 2.33 4.62
N LEU A 79 5.11 1.45 4.73
CA LEU A 79 4.69 0.88 6.01
C LEU A 79 5.87 0.23 6.74
N ARG A 80 6.65 -0.59 6.04
CA ARG A 80 7.79 -1.26 6.64
C ARG A 80 8.85 -0.27 7.14
N ALA A 81 9.16 0.76 6.35
CA ALA A 81 10.10 1.82 6.72
C ALA A 81 9.62 2.63 7.94
N CYS A 82 8.30 2.79 8.09
CA CYS A 82 7.65 3.41 9.24
C CYS A 82 7.42 2.46 10.42
N GLN A 83 7.93 1.22 10.35
CA GLN A 83 7.76 0.18 11.38
C GLN A 83 6.29 -0.21 11.64
N VAL A 84 5.43 -0.08 10.64
CA VAL A 84 4.03 -0.54 10.67
C VAL A 84 3.94 -1.86 9.91
N SER A 85 3.34 -2.88 10.52
CA SER A 85 3.11 -4.17 9.87
C SER A 85 1.84 -4.17 9.03
N LEU A 86 1.75 -5.11 8.08
CA LEU A 86 0.50 -5.32 7.34
C LEU A 86 -0.63 -5.79 8.27
N ASP A 87 -0.32 -6.54 9.33
CA ASP A 87 -1.29 -6.97 10.33
C ASP A 87 -1.87 -5.80 11.12
N ASP A 88 -1.08 -4.77 11.43
CA ASP A 88 -1.58 -3.53 12.05
C ASP A 88 -2.61 -2.84 11.13
N VAL A 89 -2.36 -2.83 9.82
CA VAL A 89 -3.30 -2.27 8.83
C VAL A 89 -4.57 -3.13 8.75
N TRP A 90 -4.45 -4.45 8.76
CA TRP A 90 -5.61 -5.34 8.79
C TRP A 90 -6.45 -5.18 10.06
N ALA A 91 -5.81 -5.04 11.23
CA ALA A 91 -6.50 -4.78 12.47
C ALA A 91 -7.28 -3.45 12.41
N GLU A 92 -6.67 -2.40 11.86
CA GLU A 92 -7.35 -1.11 11.68
C GLU A 92 -8.50 -1.18 10.66
N LEU A 93 -8.36 -1.93 9.58
CA LEU A 93 -9.43 -2.16 8.61
C LEU A 93 -10.59 -2.96 9.24
N ALA A 94 -10.30 -4.04 9.96
CA ALA A 94 -11.32 -4.82 10.67
C ALA A 94 -12.07 -3.97 11.72
N ARG A 95 -11.36 -3.08 12.42
CA ARG A 95 -11.97 -2.10 13.34
C ARG A 95 -12.96 -1.17 12.61
N ARG A 96 -12.65 -0.76 11.38
CA ARG A 96 -13.50 0.11 10.54
C ARG A 96 -14.66 -0.63 9.89
N GLU A 97 -14.50 -1.90 9.53
CA GLU A 97 -15.59 -2.69 8.92
C GLU A 97 -16.82 -2.77 9.84
N GLY A 98 -16.62 -2.88 11.15
CA GLY A 98 -17.70 -2.82 12.15
C GLY A 98 -18.25 -1.42 12.43
N GLN A 99 -17.60 -0.37 11.92
CA GLN A 99 -17.92 1.03 12.15
C GLN A 99 -18.18 1.71 10.80
N SER A 100 -19.33 1.46 10.18
CA SER A 100 -19.67 2.20 8.95
C SER A 100 -19.52 3.70 9.21
N GLY A 101 -18.77 4.43 8.37
CA GLY A 101 -18.50 5.87 8.56
C GLY A 101 -19.76 6.76 8.59
N LEU A 102 -20.94 6.18 8.31
CA LEU A 102 -22.24 6.79 8.50
C LEU A 102 -22.70 6.80 9.98
N ALA A 103 -22.32 5.79 10.77
CA ALA A 103 -22.60 5.72 12.20
C ALA A 103 -21.73 6.71 12.99
N GLU A 104 -20.46 6.86 12.60
CA GLU A 104 -19.50 7.76 13.24
C GLU A 104 -19.80 9.24 12.94
N ARG A 105 -20.31 9.56 11.73
CA ARG A 105 -20.84 10.90 11.42
C ARG A 105 -22.10 11.22 12.23
N LYS A 106 -23.03 10.27 12.36
CA LYS A 106 -24.24 10.45 13.18
C LYS A 106 -23.97 10.61 14.68
N SER A 107 -22.88 10.07 15.23
CA SER A 107 -22.51 10.27 16.64
C SER A 107 -21.85 11.62 16.90
N ARG A 108 -21.13 12.18 15.91
CA ARG A 108 -20.52 13.52 16.00
C ARG A 108 -21.54 14.65 15.88
N ASP A 109 -22.57 14.50 15.05
CA ASP A 109 -23.66 15.48 14.92
C ASP A 109 -24.66 15.47 16.10
N ARG A 110 -24.55 14.49 17.01
CA ARG A 110 -25.42 14.35 18.20
C ARG A 110 -24.75 14.78 19.51
N SER A 111 -23.51 15.27 19.46
CA SER A 111 -22.74 15.76 20.61
C SER A 111 -22.61 17.28 20.59
#